data_AF-A0A0N0NMB4-F1
#
_entry.id   AF-A0A0N0NMB4-F1
#
_cell.length_a   1.000
_cell.length_b   1.000
_cell.length_c   1.000
_cell.angle_alpha   90.00
_cell.angle_beta   90.00
_cell.angle_gamma   90.00
#
_symmetry.space_group_name_H-M   'P 1'
#
loop_
_entity.id
_entity.type
_entity.pdbx_description
1 polymer ?
#
loop_
_entity_poly.entity_id
_entity_poly.type
_entity_poly.pdbx_seq_one_letter_code
_entity_poly.pdbx_strand_id
1 'polypeptide(L)'
;MPAEVLTRYMGLGLLWVAVAVDFGVHVEGGNNDGAEGHRRNYGEDEEVVGFLACFPIVRQDTNPTTVETASERTTASSAHLHIAELSVHVSHQRRGLGKRLLEAMFAETRKHPFVSPPPHFEDEEDAPDNPTEEGTAPSEAVKKARRIPLKGYTLTTYIHLSFNAPFYEKMGFRLIDPVDIEENVGRRAAELWEEEQRSIAIPEKRCWMMRALYP
;
A
#
# COMPACT_ATOMS: atom_id res chain seq x y z
N MET A 1 -0.02 -17.01 -1.97
CA MET A 1 -1.15 -16.14 -2.34
C MET A 1 -1.78 -16.66 -3.63
N PRO A 2 -3.12 -16.67 -3.79
CA PRO A 2 -3.75 -17.00 -5.07
C PRO A 2 -3.28 -16.05 -6.18
N ALA A 3 -3.07 -16.56 -7.40
CA ALA A 3 -2.55 -15.78 -8.54
C ALA A 3 -3.40 -14.54 -8.85
N GLU A 4 -4.71 -14.61 -8.60
CA GLU A 4 -5.67 -13.52 -8.75
C GLU A 4 -5.35 -12.33 -7.84
N VAL A 5 -4.90 -12.60 -6.61
CA VAL A 5 -4.56 -11.57 -5.64
C VAL A 5 -3.27 -10.87 -6.04
N LEU A 6 -2.26 -11.61 -6.48
CA LEU A 6 -1.02 -11.06 -7.03
C LEU A 6 -1.30 -10.19 -8.28
N THR A 7 -2.18 -10.66 -9.17
CA THR A 7 -2.61 -9.90 -10.37
C THR A 7 -3.26 -8.57 -9.99
N ARG A 8 -4.05 -8.53 -8.91
CA ARG A 8 -4.67 -7.30 -8.41
C ARG A 8 -3.63 -6.28 -7.91
N TYR A 9 -2.61 -6.72 -7.18
CA TYR A 9 -1.53 -5.84 -6.71
C TYR A 9 -0.59 -5.38 -7.83
N MET A 10 -0.35 -6.23 -8.84
CA MET A 10 0.41 -5.88 -10.04
C MET A 10 -0.24 -4.73 -10.82
N GLY A 11 -1.56 -4.73 -10.98
CA GLY A 11 -2.27 -3.68 -11.72
C GLY A 11 -2.15 -2.28 -11.11
N LEU A 12 -1.79 -2.19 -9.82
CA LEU A 12 -1.71 -0.94 -9.06
C LEU A 12 -0.28 -0.41 -8.90
N GLY A 13 0.75 -1.15 -9.29
CA GLY A 13 2.15 -0.79 -9.07
C GLY A 13 2.58 -0.81 -7.62
N LEU A 14 1.98 -1.72 -6.86
CA LEU A 14 2.18 -1.86 -5.42
C LEU A 14 2.70 -3.26 -5.05
N LEU A 15 3.38 -3.89 -6.01
CA LEU A 15 4.01 -5.19 -5.86
C LEU A 15 5.51 -5.07 -6.14
N TRP A 16 6.33 -5.56 -5.21
CA TRP A 16 7.76 -5.74 -5.39
C TRP A 16 8.05 -7.23 -5.41
N VAL A 17 8.88 -7.67 -6.35
CA VAL A 17 9.17 -9.08 -6.61
C VAL A 17 10.68 -9.31 -6.55
N ALA A 18 11.10 -10.40 -5.89
CA ALA A 18 12.48 -10.86 -5.82
C ALA A 18 12.66 -12.13 -6.65
N VAL A 19 13.67 -12.15 -7.52
CA VAL A 19 13.98 -13.29 -8.40
C VAL A 19 15.24 -14.05 -7.99
N ALA A 20 15.32 -15.34 -8.33
CA ALA A 20 16.38 -16.25 -7.90
C ALA A 20 17.76 -15.95 -8.51
N VAL A 21 17.80 -15.44 -9.74
CA VAL A 21 19.02 -15.40 -10.58
C VAL A 21 20.10 -14.43 -10.07
N ASP A 22 19.71 -13.29 -9.51
CA ASP A 22 20.62 -12.26 -8.98
C ASP A 22 20.17 -11.75 -7.60
N PHE A 23 19.10 -12.36 -7.04
CA PHE A 23 18.37 -11.85 -5.88
C PHE A 23 17.86 -10.42 -6.07
N GLY A 24 17.85 -9.92 -7.30
CA GLY A 24 17.38 -8.61 -7.72
C GLY A 24 15.94 -8.42 -7.27
N VAL A 25 15.64 -7.18 -6.88
CA VAL A 25 14.28 -6.78 -6.54
C VAL A 25 13.80 -5.84 -7.63
N HIS A 26 12.67 -6.18 -8.21
CA HIS A 26 12.00 -5.42 -9.26
C HIS A 26 10.66 -4.92 -8.75
N VAL A 27 10.25 -3.75 -9.24
CA VAL A 27 8.91 -3.21 -9.01
C VAL A 27 8.03 -3.71 -10.14
N GLU A 28 6.92 -4.35 -9.81
CA GLU A 28 5.94 -4.82 -10.78
C GLU A 28 4.72 -3.89 -10.77
N GLY A 29 4.47 -3.30 -11.94
CA GLY A 29 3.35 -2.39 -12.18
C GLY A 29 3.63 -0.92 -11.86
N GLY A 30 2.78 -0.06 -12.42
CA GLY A 30 2.81 1.39 -12.23
C GLY A 30 2.27 2.09 -13.47
N ASN A 31 1.18 2.85 -13.30
CA ASN A 31 0.72 3.83 -14.29
C ASN A 31 1.26 5.19 -13.83
N ASN A 32 2.55 5.46 -14.05
CA ASN A 32 3.14 6.75 -13.75
C ASN A 32 3.57 7.36 -15.09
N ASP A 33 2.76 8.33 -15.55
CA ASP A 33 3.03 9.35 -16.56
C ASP A 33 4.33 9.14 -17.38
N GLY A 34 4.24 8.34 -18.45
CA GLY A 34 5.23 8.31 -19.52
C GLY A 34 6.50 7.49 -19.28
N ALA A 35 6.67 6.81 -18.13
CA ALA A 35 7.63 5.73 -18.03
C ALA A 35 6.91 4.44 -18.44
N GLU A 36 7.26 3.87 -19.60
CA GLU A 36 6.76 2.58 -20.06
C GLU A 36 6.76 1.60 -18.88
N GLY A 37 5.56 1.19 -18.44
CA GLY A 37 5.41 0.10 -17.49
C GLY A 37 5.99 -1.14 -18.13
N HIS A 38 7.26 -1.43 -17.83
CA HIS A 38 7.90 -2.66 -18.25
C HIS A 38 7.25 -3.79 -17.46
N ARG A 39 6.19 -4.38 -18.04
CA ARG A 39 5.79 -5.75 -17.73
C ARG A 39 7.00 -6.60 -18.08
N ARG A 40 7.83 -6.92 -17.07
CA ARG A 40 9.01 -7.74 -17.31
C ARG A 40 8.50 -9.15 -17.54
N ASN A 41 8.70 -9.67 -18.74
CA ASN A 41 8.55 -11.10 -18.96
C ASN A 41 9.72 -11.76 -18.23
N TYR A 42 9.46 -12.27 -17.04
CA TYR A 42 10.37 -13.19 -16.35
C TYR A 42 10.68 -14.32 -17.35
N GLY A 43 11.94 -14.46 -17.74
CA GLY A 43 12.38 -15.58 -18.57
C GLY A 43 12.09 -16.90 -17.86
N GLU A 44 12.08 -18.02 -18.60
CA GLU A 44 11.83 -19.37 -18.04
C GLU A 44 12.79 -19.73 -16.89
N ASP A 45 13.93 -19.01 -16.75
CA ASP A 45 14.93 -19.18 -15.70
C ASP A 45 14.81 -18.21 -14.49
N GLU A 46 13.94 -17.19 -14.55
CA GLU A 46 13.79 -16.18 -13.48
C GLU A 46 12.69 -16.57 -12.48
N GLU A 47 12.98 -17.55 -11.63
CA GLU A 47 12.05 -17.99 -10.58
C GLU A 47 11.82 -16.87 -9.55
N VAL A 48 10.54 -16.52 -9.32
CA VAL A 48 10.14 -15.61 -8.23
C VAL A 48 10.27 -16.32 -6.89
N VAL A 49 11.18 -15.85 -6.05
CA VAL A 49 11.52 -16.45 -4.76
C VAL A 49 11.06 -15.62 -3.56
N GLY A 50 10.46 -14.47 -3.80
CA GLY A 50 9.82 -13.66 -2.77
C GLY A 50 9.08 -12.46 -3.34
N PHE A 51 8.20 -11.87 -2.53
CA PHE A 51 7.44 -10.69 -2.92
C PHE A 51 7.02 -9.86 -1.70
N LEU A 52 6.70 -8.60 -1.96
CA LEU A 52 6.07 -7.66 -1.04
C LEU A 52 4.89 -7.00 -1.77
N ALA A 53 3.69 -7.15 -1.22
CA ALA A 53 2.48 -6.49 -1.71
C ALA A 53 1.98 -5.45 -0.70
N CYS A 54 1.58 -4.28 -1.17
CA CYS A 54 0.97 -3.25 -0.34
C CYS A 54 -0.22 -2.57 -1.01
N PHE A 55 -1.02 -1.82 -0.24
CA PHE A 55 -2.08 -0.94 -0.75
C PHE A 55 -2.10 0.40 0.01
N PRO A 56 -2.53 1.50 -0.61
CA PRO A 56 -2.64 2.77 0.08
C PRO A 56 -3.85 2.77 1.02
N ILE A 57 -3.64 3.29 2.24
CA ILE A 57 -4.70 3.72 3.14
C ILE A 57 -4.71 5.25 3.09
N VAL A 58 -5.81 5.82 2.58
CA VAL A 58 -5.99 7.27 2.48
C VAL A 58 -6.66 7.78 3.75
N ARG A 59 -6.07 8.81 4.33
CA ARG A 59 -6.63 9.61 5.41
C ARG A 59 -7.10 10.93 4.84
N GLN A 60 -8.35 11.28 5.12
CA GLN A 60 -8.85 12.64 4.91
C GLN A 60 -8.52 13.46 6.15
N ASP A 61 -7.71 14.51 6.00
CA ASP A 61 -7.45 15.46 7.07
C ASP A 61 -8.61 16.46 7.08
N THR A 62 -9.61 16.20 7.91
CA THR A 62 -10.65 17.18 8.22
C THR A 62 -10.02 18.20 9.15
N ASN A 63 -9.45 19.28 8.62
CA ASN A 63 -9.02 20.40 9.47
C ASN A 63 -10.31 21.05 10.02
N PRO A 64 -10.65 20.93 11.32
CA PRO A 64 -11.87 21.51 11.86
C PRO A 64 -11.69 22.99 12.20
N THR A 65 -10.50 23.58 11.98
CA THR A 65 -10.12 24.86 12.59
C THR A 65 -10.29 26.08 11.69
N THR A 66 -10.64 25.95 10.41
CA THR A 66 -10.86 27.12 9.56
C THR A 66 -12.31 27.24 9.12
N VAL A 67 -13.00 28.23 9.70
CA VAL A 67 -14.26 28.77 9.16
C VAL A 67 -13.91 29.47 7.85
N GLU A 68 -13.74 28.70 6.78
CA GLU A 68 -13.52 29.22 5.44
C GLU A 68 -14.79 29.04 4.59
N THR A 69 -15.12 30.12 3.91
CA THR A 69 -16.25 30.30 3.00
C THR A 69 -16.39 29.14 2.01
N ALA A 70 -17.63 28.77 1.68
CA ALA A 70 -18.05 27.53 1.03
C ALA A 70 -17.53 27.26 -0.42
N SER A 71 -16.49 27.93 -0.91
CA SER A 71 -16.07 27.83 -2.31
C SER A 71 -14.85 26.96 -2.59
N GLU A 72 -13.99 26.63 -1.61
CA GLU A 72 -12.73 25.92 -1.89
C GLU A 72 -12.32 24.95 -0.76
N ARG A 73 -13.25 24.05 -0.38
CA ARG A 73 -12.99 23.01 0.63
C ARG A 73 -12.12 21.89 0.03
N THR A 74 -10.84 22.17 -0.22
CA THR A 74 -9.89 21.14 -0.64
C THR A 74 -9.45 20.38 0.61
N THR A 75 -10.12 19.28 0.94
CA THR A 75 -9.72 18.42 2.07
C THR A 75 -8.28 17.95 1.83
N ALA A 76 -7.34 18.37 2.67
CA ALA A 76 -5.98 17.85 2.58
C ALA A 76 -6.07 16.34 2.84
N SER A 77 -5.49 15.52 1.98
CA SER A 77 -5.48 14.07 2.14
C SER A 77 -4.05 13.61 2.22
N SER A 78 -3.81 12.58 3.02
CA SER A 78 -2.52 11.93 3.13
C SER A 78 -2.69 10.41 3.04
N ALA A 79 -1.60 9.69 2.78
CA ALA A 79 -1.66 8.23 2.65
C ALA A 79 -0.55 7.53 3.42
N HIS A 80 -0.82 6.28 3.81
CA HIS A 80 0.17 5.31 4.24
C HIS A 80 0.12 4.10 3.31
N LEU A 81 1.26 3.48 2.99
CA LEU A 81 1.27 2.19 2.30
C LEU A 81 1.20 1.07 3.33
N HIS A 82 0.10 0.32 3.32
CA HIS A 82 -0.09 -0.84 4.18
C HIS A 82 0.44 -2.10 3.49
N ILE A 83 1.44 -2.74 4.08
CA ILE A 83 2.03 -3.99 3.58
C ILE A 83 1.07 -5.12 3.93
N ALA A 84 0.40 -5.65 2.90
CA ALA A 84 -0.54 -6.76 3.02
C ALA A 84 0.19 -8.09 3.20
N GLU A 85 1.28 -8.29 2.46
CA GLU A 85 2.07 -9.51 2.54
C GLU A 85 3.53 -9.24 2.22
N LEU A 86 4.42 -9.86 3.00
CA LEU A 86 5.85 -9.98 2.72
C LEU A 86 6.21 -11.45 2.88
N SER A 87 6.57 -12.11 1.79
CA SER A 87 6.86 -13.54 1.77
C SER A 87 8.11 -13.85 0.98
N VAL A 88 8.89 -14.79 1.48
CA VAL A 88 10.08 -15.33 0.82
C VAL A 88 9.98 -16.84 0.88
N HIS A 89 10.18 -17.49 -0.26
CA HIS A 89 10.15 -18.94 -0.37
C HIS A 89 11.11 -19.59 0.64
N VAL A 90 10.71 -20.68 1.28
CA VAL A 90 11.43 -21.28 2.41
C VAL A 90 12.89 -21.63 2.08
N SER A 91 13.17 -22.13 0.87
CA SER A 91 14.54 -22.43 0.41
C SER A 91 15.42 -21.19 0.18
N HIS A 92 14.81 -20.00 0.18
CA HIS A 92 15.46 -18.72 -0.09
C HIS A 92 15.40 -17.75 1.12
N GLN A 93 14.78 -18.17 2.23
CA GLN A 93 14.74 -17.39 3.47
C GLN A 93 16.13 -17.26 4.11
N ARG A 94 16.27 -16.30 5.04
CA ARG A 94 17.52 -15.98 5.77
C ARG A 94 18.68 -15.49 4.89
N ARG A 95 18.42 -15.17 3.62
CA ARG A 95 19.39 -14.59 2.67
C ARG A 95 19.26 -13.07 2.50
N GLY A 96 18.51 -12.42 3.40
CA GLY A 96 18.28 -10.97 3.37
C GLY A 96 17.23 -10.50 2.36
N LEU A 97 16.50 -11.38 1.69
CA LEU A 97 15.51 -11.01 0.67
C LEU A 97 14.37 -10.15 1.20
N GLY A 98 13.81 -10.49 2.36
CA GLY A 98 12.76 -9.65 2.97
C GLY A 98 13.23 -8.23 3.27
N LYS A 99 14.49 -8.07 3.70
CA LYS A 99 15.11 -6.76 3.90
C LYS A 99 15.24 -6.02 2.57
N ARG A 100 15.74 -6.68 1.52
CA ARG A 100 15.92 -6.08 0.19
C ARG A 100 14.59 -5.64 -0.44
N LEU A 101 13.53 -6.43 -0.27
CA LEU A 101 12.17 -6.09 -0.71
C LEU A 101 11.68 -4.79 -0.04
N LEU A 102 11.82 -4.69 1.28
CA LEU A 102 11.47 -3.47 2.02
C LEU A 102 12.35 -2.28 1.60
N GLU A 103 13.66 -2.46 1.50
CA GLU A 103 14.60 -1.40 1.09
C GLU A 103 14.31 -0.88 -0.32
N ALA A 104 13.95 -1.76 -1.25
CA ALA A 104 13.54 -1.38 -2.61
C ALA A 104 12.25 -0.55 -2.58
N MET A 105 11.23 -0.98 -1.84
CA MET A 105 9.99 -0.22 -1.67
C MET A 105 10.27 1.17 -1.06
N PHE A 106 11.12 1.25 -0.03
CA PHE A 106 11.49 2.52 0.59
C PHE A 106 12.26 3.45 -0.35
N ALA A 107 13.20 2.90 -1.13
CA ALA A 107 13.97 3.69 -2.09
C ALA A 107 13.06 4.26 -3.18
N GLU A 108 12.12 3.47 -3.67
CA GLU A 108 11.19 3.87 -4.74
C GLU A 108 10.23 4.96 -4.26
N THR A 109 9.57 4.73 -3.12
CA THR A 109 8.59 5.66 -2.55
C THR A 109 9.21 6.96 -2.03
N ARG A 110 10.52 7.00 -1.76
CA ARG A 110 11.23 8.27 -1.51
C ARG A 110 11.46 9.10 -2.77
N LYS A 111 11.69 8.45 -3.92
CA LYS A 111 11.80 9.13 -5.22
C LYS A 111 10.43 9.63 -5.70
N HIS A 112 9.38 8.89 -5.35
CA HIS A 112 7.99 9.19 -5.71
C HIS A 112 7.10 9.20 -4.46
N PRO A 113 7.16 10.27 -3.62
CA PRO A 113 6.46 10.33 -2.33
C PRO A 113 4.97 10.65 -2.44
N PHE A 114 4.31 10.09 -3.46
CA PHE A 114 2.90 10.24 -3.72
C PHE A 114 2.32 8.92 -4.20
N VAL A 115 1.08 8.66 -3.81
CA VAL A 115 0.29 7.54 -4.33
C VAL A 115 -0.89 8.09 -5.12
N SER A 116 -1.25 7.38 -6.18
CA SER A 116 -2.54 7.58 -6.83
C SER A 116 -3.61 6.94 -5.95
N PRO A 117 -4.79 7.56 -5.78
CA PRO A 117 -5.92 6.88 -5.15
C PRO A 117 -6.23 5.59 -5.91
N PRO A 118 -6.67 4.52 -5.23
CA PRO A 118 -7.15 3.34 -5.92
C PRO A 118 -8.24 3.75 -6.92
N PRO A 119 -8.25 3.22 -8.15
CA PRO A 119 -9.47 3.28 -8.96
C PRO A 119 -10.56 2.60 -8.13
N HIS A 120 -11.74 3.23 -7.99
CA HIS A 120 -12.88 2.82 -7.16
C HIS A 120 -12.87 3.27 -5.68
N PHE A 121 -12.77 4.58 -5.43
CA PHE A 121 -13.18 5.22 -4.16
C PHE A 121 -14.15 6.40 -4.38
N GLU A 122 -14.67 6.59 -5.59
CA GLU A 122 -15.82 7.47 -5.80
C GLU A 122 -17.07 6.65 -5.49
N ASP A 123 -17.79 7.10 -4.47
CA ASP A 123 -19.04 6.55 -3.99
C ASP A 123 -20.01 6.34 -5.17
N GLU A 124 -20.45 5.09 -5.38
CA GLU A 124 -21.60 4.78 -6.27
C GLU A 124 -22.91 5.41 -5.77
N GLU A 125 -22.95 6.03 -4.59
CA GLU A 125 -24.16 6.57 -3.98
C GLU A 125 -24.59 7.96 -4.49
N ASP A 126 -23.76 8.67 -5.26
CA ASP A 126 -24.11 10.00 -5.82
C ASP A 126 -24.14 10.05 -7.36
N ALA A 127 -24.12 8.90 -8.03
CA ALA A 127 -24.36 8.85 -9.47
C ALA A 127 -25.82 9.29 -9.75
N PRO A 128 -26.06 10.39 -10.50
CA PRO A 128 -27.42 10.76 -10.85
C PRO A 128 -28.06 9.64 -11.65
N ASP A 129 -29.19 9.14 -11.14
CA ASP A 129 -30.01 8.08 -11.73
C ASP A 129 -30.66 8.59 -13.03
N ASN A 130 -29.87 8.71 -14.10
CA ASN A 130 -30.41 8.98 -15.43
C ASN A 130 -29.47 8.45 -16.54
N PRO A 131 -29.90 7.46 -17.33
CA PRO A 131 -29.17 7.04 -18.51
C PRO A 131 -29.45 8.04 -19.63
N THR A 132 -28.50 8.94 -19.90
CA THR A 132 -28.49 9.64 -21.19
C THR A 132 -27.49 8.97 -22.11
N GLU A 133 -28.01 8.59 -23.27
CA GLU A 133 -27.36 7.94 -24.40
C GLU A 133 -26.15 8.73 -24.91
N GLU A 134 -25.30 8.01 -25.67
CA GLU A 134 -24.11 8.49 -26.40
C GLU A 134 -22.78 8.53 -25.61
N GLY A 135 -22.09 7.38 -25.63
CA GLY A 135 -20.84 7.27 -26.40
C GLY A 135 -19.67 8.20 -26.07
N THR A 136 -19.63 8.83 -24.90
CA THR A 136 -18.48 9.63 -24.48
C THR A 136 -17.56 8.74 -23.64
N ALA A 137 -16.44 8.31 -24.23
CA ALA A 137 -15.34 7.73 -23.46
C ALA A 137 -15.04 8.65 -22.25
N PRO A 138 -14.83 8.11 -21.04
CA PRO A 138 -14.62 8.92 -19.84
C PRO A 138 -13.54 9.95 -20.15
N SER A 139 -13.90 11.24 -20.03
CA SER A 139 -13.07 12.34 -20.47
C SER A 139 -11.67 12.24 -19.85
N GLU A 140 -10.62 12.60 -20.60
CA GLU A 140 -9.24 12.69 -20.12
C GLU A 140 -9.10 13.51 -18.81
N ALA A 141 -10.10 14.34 -18.47
CA ALA A 141 -10.18 15.07 -17.20
C ALA A 141 -10.45 14.20 -15.96
N VAL A 142 -11.02 12.99 -16.11
CA VAL A 142 -11.21 12.00 -15.02
C VAL A 142 -9.88 11.31 -14.65
N LYS A 143 -8.82 11.46 -15.45
CA LYS A 143 -7.51 10.82 -15.23
C LYS A 143 -6.46 11.68 -14.54
N LYS A 144 -6.82 12.83 -13.95
CA LYS A 144 -5.85 13.56 -13.11
C LYS A 144 -5.86 12.92 -11.72
N ALA A 145 -5.26 11.73 -11.59
CA ALA A 145 -5.11 11.04 -10.33
C ALA A 145 -4.50 12.01 -9.31
N ARG A 146 -5.32 12.44 -8.35
CA ARG A 146 -4.91 13.39 -7.32
C ARG A 146 -3.75 12.76 -6.58
N ARG A 147 -2.54 13.31 -6.71
CA ARG A 147 -1.34 12.78 -6.05
C ARG A 147 -1.47 12.99 -4.55
N ILE A 148 -1.62 11.91 -3.80
CA ILE A 148 -1.78 11.97 -2.34
C ILE A 148 -0.41 11.83 -1.69
N PRO A 149 0.05 12.79 -0.87
CA PRO A 149 1.34 12.71 -0.20
C PRO A 149 1.43 11.48 0.71
N LEU A 150 2.51 10.73 0.54
CA LEU A 150 2.81 9.57 1.39
C LEU A 150 3.43 10.04 2.73
N LYS A 151 2.88 9.55 3.84
CA LYS A 151 3.34 9.86 5.20
C LYS A 151 4.15 8.74 5.83
N GLY A 152 3.98 7.50 5.36
CA GLY A 152 4.72 6.36 5.88
C GLY A 152 4.19 5.03 5.40
N TYR A 153 4.54 4.00 6.16
CA TYR A 153 4.23 2.60 5.90
C TYR A 153 3.63 1.98 7.15
N THR A 154 2.71 1.04 6.95
CA THR A 154 2.10 0.27 8.04
C THR A 154 2.08 -1.21 7.71
N LEU A 155 1.99 -2.06 8.73
CA LEU A 155 1.76 -3.49 8.57
C LEU A 155 1.13 -4.04 9.84
N THR A 156 0.55 -5.23 9.74
CA THR A 156 0.24 -6.07 10.90
C THR A 156 1.13 -7.31 10.90
N THR A 157 1.53 -7.77 12.09
CA THR A 157 2.36 -8.96 12.23
C THR A 157 2.16 -9.66 13.57
N TYR A 158 2.57 -10.92 13.65
CA TYR A 158 2.56 -11.66 14.91
C TYR A 158 3.74 -11.26 15.79
N ILE A 159 3.46 -10.64 16.94
CA ILE A 159 4.48 -10.15 17.88
C ILE A 159 5.22 -11.28 18.60
N HIS A 160 4.55 -12.42 18.81
CA HIS A 160 5.11 -13.55 19.54
C HIS A 160 6.17 -14.34 18.76
N LEU A 161 6.20 -14.18 17.43
CA LEU A 161 7.24 -14.80 16.61
C LEU A 161 8.54 -14.02 16.80
N SER A 162 9.53 -14.67 17.40
CA SER A 162 10.80 -14.08 17.84
C SER A 162 11.62 -13.39 16.75
N PHE A 163 11.27 -13.60 15.48
CA PHE A 163 11.91 -12.97 14.33
C PHE A 163 11.12 -11.78 13.75
N ASN A 164 9.80 -11.71 13.91
CA ASN A 164 8.97 -10.72 13.20
C ASN A 164 9.15 -9.31 13.73
N ALA A 165 8.76 -9.04 14.97
CA ALA A 165 8.86 -7.70 15.55
C ALA A 165 10.30 -7.15 15.50
N PRO A 166 11.35 -7.91 15.89
CA PRO A 166 12.72 -7.43 15.79
C PRO A 166 13.20 -7.18 14.35
N PHE A 167 12.68 -7.92 13.36
CA PHE A 167 12.98 -7.67 11.96
C PHE A 167 12.43 -6.32 11.50
N TYR A 168 11.14 -6.03 11.78
CA TYR A 168 10.52 -4.77 11.38
C TYR A 168 11.04 -3.58 12.19
N GLU A 169 11.35 -3.75 13.48
CA GLU A 169 11.99 -2.70 14.30
C GLU A 169 13.33 -2.25 13.73
N LYS A 170 14.17 -3.19 13.27
CA LYS A 170 15.43 -2.91 12.57
C LYS A 170 15.22 -2.17 11.25
N MET A 171 14.06 -2.37 10.61
CA MET A 171 13.67 -1.63 9.40
C MET A 171 13.05 -0.26 9.70
N GLY A 172 12.97 0.12 10.98
CA GLY A 172 12.48 1.43 11.43
C GLY A 172 10.99 1.47 11.76
N PHE A 173 10.31 0.33 11.78
CA PHE A 173 8.94 0.27 12.29
C PHE A 173 8.91 0.37 13.81
N ARG A 174 7.78 0.83 14.33
CA ARG A 174 7.47 0.94 15.76
C ARG A 174 6.08 0.38 16.01
N LEU A 175 5.88 -0.20 17.19
CA LEU A 175 4.55 -0.60 17.64
C LEU A 175 3.67 0.66 17.80
N ILE A 176 2.42 0.52 17.42
CA ILE A 176 1.36 1.52 17.62
C ILE A 176 0.31 0.84 18.50
N ASP A 177 -0.17 1.55 19.53
CA ASP A 177 -1.31 1.05 20.30
C ASP A 177 -2.55 1.03 19.38
N PRO A 178 -3.36 -0.04 19.37
CA PRO A 178 -4.60 -0.08 18.61
C PRO A 178 -5.49 1.16 18.75
N VAL A 179 -5.51 1.81 19.92
CA VAL A 179 -6.31 3.03 20.13
C VAL A 179 -5.81 4.23 19.32
N ASP A 180 -4.54 4.23 18.95
CA ASP A 180 -3.87 5.31 18.22
C ASP A 180 -3.91 5.11 16.70
N ILE A 181 -4.43 3.97 16.19
CA ILE A 181 -4.43 3.65 14.75
C ILE A 181 -5.23 4.69 13.96
N GLU A 182 -6.44 5.04 14.40
CA GLU A 182 -7.29 6.01 13.70
C GLU A 182 -6.64 7.40 13.70
N GLU A 183 -6.10 7.83 14.85
CA GLU A 183 -5.45 9.13 14.97
C GLU A 183 -4.16 9.24 14.13
N ASN A 184 -3.42 8.15 13.91
CA ASN A 184 -2.17 8.19 13.16
C ASN A 184 -2.36 7.90 11.67
N VAL A 185 -3.18 6.89 11.34
CA VAL A 185 -3.27 6.33 9.98
C VAL A 185 -4.62 6.63 9.32
N GLY A 186 -5.66 6.86 10.11
CA GLY A 186 -7.02 7.19 9.66
C GLY A 186 -8.03 6.05 9.90
N ARG A 187 -9.32 6.38 9.79
CA ARG A 187 -10.44 5.47 10.08
C ARG A 187 -10.36 4.13 9.35
N ARG A 188 -10.02 4.13 8.06
CA ARG A 188 -9.91 2.90 7.27
C ARG A 188 -8.87 1.92 7.82
N ALA A 189 -7.80 2.42 8.46
CA ALA A 189 -6.83 1.56 9.12
C ALA A 189 -7.38 0.92 10.40
N ALA A 190 -8.18 1.65 11.18
CA ALA A 190 -8.85 1.11 12.36
C ALA A 190 -9.87 0.02 11.96
N GLU A 191 -10.65 0.26 10.91
CA GLU A 191 -11.58 -0.74 10.35
C GLU A 191 -10.84 -2.00 9.88
N LEU A 192 -9.74 -1.83 9.11
CA LEU A 192 -8.91 -2.94 8.66
C LEU A 192 -8.37 -3.75 9.86
N TRP A 193 -7.93 -3.06 10.90
CA TRP A 193 -7.47 -3.71 12.14
C TRP A 193 -8.58 -4.57 12.75
N GLU A 194 -9.80 -4.04 12.88
CA GLU A 194 -10.94 -4.80 13.41
C GLU A 194 -11.34 -5.99 12.52
N GLU A 195 -11.39 -5.81 11.20
CA GLU A 195 -11.63 -6.88 10.22
C GLU A 195 -10.62 -8.01 10.38
N GLU A 196 -9.35 -7.67 10.56
CA GLU A 196 -8.27 -8.63 10.79
C GLU A 196 -8.42 -9.35 12.13
N GLN A 197 -8.73 -8.63 13.23
CA GLN A 197 -8.94 -9.24 14.55
C GLN A 197 -10.08 -10.28 14.54
N ARG A 198 -11.12 -10.07 13.72
CA ARG A 198 -12.25 -11.01 13.60
C ARG A 198 -11.92 -12.27 12.81
N SER A 199 -10.89 -12.23 11.96
CA SER A 199 -10.59 -13.29 10.98
C SER A 199 -9.32 -14.07 11.29
N ILE A 200 -8.43 -13.55 12.13
CA ILE A 200 -7.13 -14.16 12.41
C ILE A 200 -7.18 -15.15 13.56
N ALA A 201 -6.34 -16.20 13.51
CA ALA A 201 -6.40 -17.32 14.47
C ALA A 201 -6.03 -16.97 15.92
N ILE A 202 -5.15 -15.98 16.13
CA ILE A 202 -4.65 -15.59 17.46
C ILE A 202 -4.57 -14.05 17.54
N PRO A 203 -5.72 -13.36 17.65
CA PRO A 203 -5.80 -11.90 17.59
C PRO A 203 -4.91 -11.20 18.63
N GLU A 204 -4.88 -11.72 19.86
CA GLU A 204 -4.13 -11.15 20.99
C GLU A 204 -2.60 -11.20 20.81
N LYS A 205 -2.10 -11.93 19.80
CA LYS A 205 -0.68 -11.97 19.43
C LYS A 205 -0.39 -11.20 18.16
N ARG A 206 -1.38 -10.55 17.57
CA ARG A 206 -1.21 -9.66 16.43
C ARG A 206 -0.90 -8.25 16.93
N CYS A 207 -0.07 -7.52 16.20
CA CYS A 207 0.19 -6.11 16.47
C CYS A 207 0.18 -5.31 15.18
N TRP A 208 -0.08 -4.01 15.33
CA TRP A 208 0.11 -3.02 14.27
C TRP A 208 1.48 -2.36 14.42
N MET A 209 2.17 -2.17 13.31
CA MET A 209 3.44 -1.46 13.27
C MET A 209 3.42 -0.36 12.21
N MET A 210 4.05 0.77 12.52
CA MET A 210 4.14 1.91 11.62
C MET A 210 5.58 2.39 11.49
N ARG A 211 5.90 2.91 10.31
CA ARG A 211 7.13 3.65 10.03
C ARG A 211 6.78 4.94 9.30
N ALA A 212 7.12 6.09 9.87
CA ALA A 212 6.99 7.37 9.18
C ALA A 212 8.03 7.50 8.04
N LEU A 213 7.63 8.17 6.96
CA LEU A 213 8.51 8.48 5.82
C LEU A 213 9.50 9.59 6.18
N TYR A 214 9.04 10.57 6.97
CA TYR A 214 9.82 11.69 7.49
C TYR A 214 9.74 11.66 9.04
N PRO A 215 10.87 11.88 9.75
CA PRO A 215 10.89 11.96 11.21
C PRO A 215 10.19 13.21 11.75
#